data_AF-U9TBN9-F1
#
_entry.id   AF-U9TBN9-F1
#
_cell.length_a   1.000
_cell.length_b   1.000
_cell.length_c   1.000
_cell.angle_alpha   90.00
_cell.angle_beta   90.00
_cell.angle_gamma   90.00
#
_symmetry.space_group_name_H-M   'P 1'
#
loop_
_entity.id
_entity.type
_entity.pdbx_description
1 polymer ?
#
loop_
_entity_poly.entity_id
_entity_poly.type
_entity_poly.pdbx_seq_one_letter_code
_entity_poly.pdbx_strand_id
1 'polypeptide(L)'
;MIQANLLRSRITFFIYFTDIFINKTFLLYRCTPFYKFEHIKFTQYGKELHNFITGQMLNRIPLVCDNGEENDFISEGKVVELFISKIKLSNWNGTNGMPIGVEIKFKPKGPAKEQIFHLIFLPSIVSRDFAPENSPFNHYPVILIKAPQRLANIAIEWFETRFDCRICRYRLESSHLKKFVEELANISFTCDDFIQTKPFELTFTIPDISEIKNIKLRISLVDIKRLYNR
;
A
#
# COMPACT_ATOMS: atom_id res chain seq x y z
N MET A 1 33.82 2.84 -7.03
CA MET A 1 33.06 3.41 -5.91
C MET A 1 31.67 3.75 -6.43
N ILE A 2 30.73 2.80 -6.40
CA ILE A 2 29.42 2.94 -7.04
C ILE A 2 28.42 3.41 -5.98
N GLN A 3 27.99 4.68 -6.08
CA GLN A 3 26.88 5.21 -5.30
C GLN A 3 25.57 4.64 -5.85
N ALA A 4 24.94 3.74 -5.09
CA ALA A 4 23.65 3.16 -5.44
C ALA A 4 22.51 4.11 -5.08
N ASN A 5 22.05 4.90 -6.04
CA ASN A 5 20.85 5.73 -5.90
C ASN A 5 19.61 5.06 -6.51
N LEU A 6 18.47 5.26 -5.86
CA LEU A 6 17.09 4.96 -6.32
C LEU A 6 16.73 3.47 -6.51
N LEU A 7 16.54 2.77 -5.39
CA LEU A 7 15.77 1.53 -5.34
C LEU A 7 14.26 1.83 -5.43
N ARG A 8 13.62 1.35 -6.50
CA ARG A 8 12.16 1.19 -6.54
C ARG A 8 11.79 -0.08 -5.75
N SER A 9 11.65 0.04 -4.44
CA SER A 9 11.20 -1.05 -3.57
C SER A 9 9.74 -1.43 -3.90
N ARG A 10 9.53 -2.58 -4.56
CA ARG A 10 8.23 -3.26 -4.58
C ARG A 10 8.15 -4.10 -3.30
N ILE A 11 7.32 -3.66 -2.36
CA ILE A 11 7.16 -4.34 -1.08
C ILE A 11 5.93 -5.24 -1.19
N THR A 12 6.14 -6.55 -1.13
CA THR A 12 5.06 -7.52 -0.95
C THR A 12 4.92 -7.74 0.55
N PHE A 13 3.85 -7.22 1.16
CA PHE A 13 3.54 -7.45 2.56
C PHE A 13 2.93 -8.84 2.74
N PHE A 14 3.60 -9.72 3.50
CA PHE A 14 3.02 -10.96 4.01
C PHE A 14 2.48 -10.67 5.41
N ILE A 15 1.34 -9.97 5.47
CA ILE A 15 0.60 -9.76 6.72
C ILE A 15 -0.38 -10.93 6.87
N TYR A 16 -0.33 -11.59 8.03
CA TYR A 16 -1.12 -12.77 8.33
C TYR A 16 -2.62 -12.49 8.24
N PHE A 17 -3.26 -13.29 7.38
CA PHE A 17 -4.69 -13.52 7.16
C PHE A 17 -5.65 -12.31 7.27
N THR A 18 -5.65 -11.53 6.19
CA THR A 18 -6.90 -11.20 5.46
C THR A 18 -6.66 -11.52 3.98
N ASP A 19 -7.63 -12.12 3.29
CA ASP A 19 -7.57 -12.42 1.84
C ASP A 19 -7.16 -11.20 0.98
N ILE A 20 -7.31 -10.00 1.55
CA ILE A 20 -6.93 -8.71 1.00
C ILE A 20 -5.43 -8.62 0.68
N PHE A 21 -4.53 -9.34 1.37
CA PHE A 21 -3.07 -9.25 1.13
C PHE A 21 -2.50 -10.37 0.26
N ILE A 22 -3.16 -11.52 0.19
CA ILE A 22 -2.60 -12.72 -0.44
C ILE A 22 -2.36 -12.48 -1.93
N ASN A 23 -1.14 -12.78 -2.40
CA ASN A 23 -0.72 -12.65 -3.80
C ASN A 23 -0.89 -11.25 -4.41
N LYS A 24 -0.93 -10.20 -3.58
CA LYS A 24 -1.12 -8.82 -4.02
C LYS A 24 0.11 -7.97 -3.71
N THR A 25 0.56 -7.19 -4.69
CA THR A 25 1.59 -6.16 -4.50
C THR A 25 0.93 -4.83 -4.18
N PHE A 26 1.45 -4.14 -3.16
CA PHE A 26 1.02 -2.82 -2.73
C PHE A 26 2.16 -1.82 -2.88
N LEU A 27 1.80 -0.57 -3.11
CA LEU A 27 2.70 0.56 -2.99
C LEU A 27 2.62 1.12 -1.57
N LEU A 28 3.79 1.41 -1.00
CA LEU A 28 3.92 1.90 0.36
C LEU A 28 3.95 3.43 0.39
N TYR A 29 3.17 4.01 1.29
CA TYR A 29 3.10 5.45 1.53
C TYR A 29 3.21 5.72 3.03
N ARG A 30 3.81 6.87 3.35
CA ARG A 30 3.79 7.47 4.68
C ARG A 30 2.75 8.56 4.72
N CYS A 31 2.16 8.78 5.88
CA CYS A 31 1.10 9.77 6.04
C CYS A 31 1.24 10.51 7.37
N THR A 32 0.88 11.79 7.39
CA THR A 32 0.72 12.55 8.64
C THR A 32 -0.59 12.15 9.34
N PRO A 33 -0.77 12.48 10.62
CA PRO A 33 -2.05 12.29 11.30
C PRO A 33 -3.25 12.83 10.53
N PHE A 34 -4.43 12.22 10.72
CA PHE A 34 -5.68 12.70 10.14
C PHE A 34 -6.40 13.64 11.11
N TYR A 35 -6.59 14.88 10.71
CA TYR A 35 -7.34 15.85 11.49
C TYR A 35 -8.85 15.53 11.47
N LYS A 36 -9.46 15.40 12.66
CA LYS A 36 -10.92 15.15 12.85
C LYS A 36 -11.46 13.89 12.16
N PHE A 37 -10.63 12.86 12.02
CA PHE A 37 -11.09 11.58 11.49
C PHE A 37 -11.94 10.83 12.52
N GLU A 38 -13.11 10.33 12.11
CA GLU A 38 -14.09 9.73 13.02
C GLU A 38 -14.73 8.49 12.39
N HIS A 39 -14.74 7.37 13.12
CA HIS A 39 -15.27 6.11 12.61
C HIS A 39 -16.77 6.12 12.32
N ILE A 40 -17.52 6.90 13.09
CA ILE A 40 -18.96 7.04 12.93
C ILE A 40 -19.35 7.65 11.58
N LYS A 41 -18.40 8.32 10.89
CA LYS A 41 -18.62 9.01 9.61
C LYS A 41 -18.20 8.17 8.39
N PHE A 42 -17.83 6.89 8.53
CA PHE A 42 -17.38 6.07 7.40
C PHE A 42 -18.34 6.05 6.20
N THR A 43 -19.64 5.91 6.45
CA THR A 43 -20.64 5.93 5.37
C THR A 43 -20.68 7.28 4.65
N GLN A 44 -20.52 8.38 5.39
CA GLN A 44 -20.45 9.72 4.83
C GLN A 44 -19.15 9.91 4.02
N TYR A 45 -18.01 9.56 4.60
CA TYR A 45 -16.71 9.59 3.94
C TYR A 45 -16.68 8.76 2.66
N GLY A 46 -17.32 7.59 2.67
CA GLY A 46 -17.45 6.75 1.47
C GLY A 46 -18.22 7.44 0.34
N LYS A 47 -19.33 8.11 0.67
CA LYS A 47 -20.12 8.90 -0.31
C LYS A 47 -19.35 10.11 -0.82
N GLU A 48 -18.70 10.86 0.08
CA GLU A 48 -17.88 12.03 -0.27
C GLU A 48 -16.74 11.64 -1.22
N LEU A 49 -15.99 10.58 -0.90
CA LEU A 49 -14.89 10.10 -1.73
C LEU A 49 -15.39 9.53 -3.07
N HIS A 50 -16.51 8.80 -3.10
CA HIS A 50 -17.11 8.31 -4.34
C HIS A 50 -17.47 9.47 -5.30
N ASN A 51 -18.14 10.49 -4.78
CA ASN A 51 -18.51 11.69 -5.54
C ASN A 51 -17.27 12.45 -6.01
N PHE A 52 -16.27 12.59 -5.15
CA PHE A 52 -15.01 13.27 -5.50
C PHE A 52 -14.28 12.54 -6.64
N ILE A 53 -14.11 11.22 -6.54
CA ILE A 53 -13.46 10.42 -7.59
C ILE A 53 -14.25 10.54 -8.89
N THR A 54 -15.58 10.40 -8.82
CA THR A 54 -16.45 10.47 -10.00
C THR A 54 -16.36 11.84 -10.67
N GLY A 55 -16.36 12.93 -9.89
CA GLY A 55 -16.18 14.29 -10.39
C GLY A 55 -14.82 14.51 -11.06
N GLN A 56 -13.74 14.05 -10.43
CA GLN A 56 -12.37 14.14 -10.99
C GLN A 56 -12.17 13.29 -12.24
N MET A 57 -12.91 12.18 -12.38
CA MET A 57 -12.91 11.36 -13.60
C MET A 57 -13.65 12.02 -14.77
N LEU A 58 -14.66 12.85 -14.50
CA LEU A 58 -15.41 13.61 -15.51
C LEU A 58 -14.61 14.81 -16.02
N ASN A 59 -13.85 15.47 -15.13
CA ASN A 59 -12.97 16.58 -15.48
C ASN A 59 -11.69 16.06 -16.14
N ARG A 60 -11.80 15.73 -17.43
CA ARG A 60 -10.73 15.21 -18.29
C ARG A 60 -9.66 16.27 -18.57
N ILE A 61 -8.80 16.57 -17.60
CA ILE A 61 -7.49 17.14 -17.90
C ILE A 61 -6.53 15.95 -18.02
N PRO A 62 -5.91 15.69 -19.17
CA PRO A 62 -4.85 14.71 -19.29
C PRO A 62 -3.69 15.22 -18.43
N LEU A 63 -3.46 14.57 -17.28
CA LEU A 63 -2.19 14.74 -16.59
C LEU A 63 -1.15 14.09 -17.49
N VAL A 64 -0.36 14.93 -18.17
CA VAL A 64 0.89 14.51 -18.80
C VAL A 64 1.81 14.08 -17.67
N CYS A 65 1.76 12.81 -17.32
CA CYS A 65 2.76 12.21 -16.45
C CYS A 65 3.98 11.91 -17.31
N ASP A 66 4.96 12.80 -17.26
CA ASP A 66 6.33 12.47 -17.64
C ASP A 66 6.75 11.19 -16.89
N ASN A 67 7.32 10.25 -17.65
CA ASN A 67 7.83 8.94 -17.25
C ASN A 67 6.85 7.76 -17.35
N GLY A 68 6.54 7.37 -18.59
CA GLY A 68 6.91 6.04 -19.09
C GLY A 68 6.31 4.78 -18.42
N GLU A 69 5.14 4.85 -17.79
CA GLU A 69 4.37 3.66 -17.44
C GLU A 69 3.02 3.65 -18.19
N GLU A 70 2.88 2.62 -19.01
CA GLU A 70 1.85 2.40 -20.03
C GLU A 70 0.41 2.45 -19.50
N ASN A 71 -0.45 3.10 -20.29
CA ASN A 71 -1.91 3.02 -20.31
C ASN A 71 -2.65 3.37 -19.01
N ASP A 72 -3.11 4.62 -18.94
CA ASP A 72 -4.10 5.09 -17.97
C ASP A 72 -5.48 4.45 -18.27
N PHE A 73 -5.61 3.15 -17.98
CA PHE A 73 -6.84 2.33 -18.10
C PHE A 73 -8.04 2.93 -17.36
N ILE A 74 -7.79 3.90 -16.48
CA ILE A 74 -8.81 4.60 -15.69
C ILE A 74 -9.56 5.65 -16.54
N SER A 75 -9.01 6.10 -17.65
CA SER A 75 -9.60 7.16 -18.49
C SER A 75 -11.01 6.84 -19.03
N GLU A 76 -11.38 5.56 -19.08
CA GLU A 76 -12.68 5.12 -19.57
C GLU A 76 -13.35 4.09 -18.63
N GLY A 77 -13.85 4.50 -17.47
CA GLY A 77 -14.65 3.63 -16.60
C GLY A 77 -15.40 4.40 -15.51
N LYS A 78 -16.09 3.68 -14.61
CA LYS A 78 -16.85 4.28 -13.51
C LYS A 78 -16.62 3.55 -12.18
N VAL A 79 -16.65 4.32 -11.09
CA VAL A 79 -16.74 3.75 -9.74
C VAL A 79 -18.16 3.24 -9.53
N VAL A 80 -18.29 1.94 -9.28
CA VAL A 80 -19.58 1.28 -9.03
C VAL A 80 -19.96 1.46 -7.56
N GLU A 81 -19.03 1.12 -6.67
CA GLU A 81 -19.22 1.19 -5.22
C GLU A 81 -17.92 1.59 -4.53
N LEU A 82 -18.05 2.22 -3.38
CA LEU A 82 -16.93 2.56 -2.51
C LEU A 82 -17.31 2.30 -1.06
N PHE A 83 -16.45 1.58 -0.34
CA PHE A 83 -16.65 1.26 1.07
C PHE A 83 -15.44 1.68 1.88
N ILE A 84 -15.71 2.25 3.06
CA ILE A 84 -14.71 2.50 4.09
C ILE A 84 -15.11 1.68 5.32
N SER A 85 -14.21 0.82 5.79
CA SER A 85 -14.51 -0.13 6.87
C SER A 85 -13.28 -0.41 7.72
N LYS A 86 -13.50 -0.92 8.93
CA LYS A 86 -12.40 -1.46 9.75
C LYS A 86 -11.98 -2.80 9.16
N ILE A 87 -10.68 -3.00 8.98
CA ILE A 87 -10.11 -4.30 8.61
C ILE A 87 -9.65 -5.00 9.88
N LYS A 88 -10.11 -6.23 10.07
CA LYS A 88 -9.59 -7.12 11.12
C LYS A 88 -8.39 -7.87 10.57
N LEU A 89 -7.19 -7.58 11.08
CA LEU A 89 -5.99 -8.34 10.76
C LEU A 89 -5.74 -9.38 11.86
N SER A 90 -5.32 -10.59 11.47
CA SER A 90 -4.91 -11.61 12.43
C SER A 90 -3.77 -11.09 13.30
N ASN A 91 -3.85 -11.34 14.60
CA ASN A 91 -2.88 -10.88 15.62
C ASN A 91 -2.82 -9.35 15.84
N TRP A 92 -3.74 -8.57 15.28
CA TRP A 92 -3.86 -7.15 15.61
C TRP A 92 -4.60 -6.96 16.93
N ASN A 93 -3.84 -6.64 17.98
CA ASN A 93 -4.36 -6.50 19.35
C ASN A 93 -5.25 -5.25 19.57
N GLY A 94 -5.39 -4.38 18.56
CA GLY A 94 -6.30 -3.24 18.57
C GLY A 94 -5.89 -2.09 19.49
N THR A 95 -4.80 -2.23 20.25
CA THR A 95 -4.35 -1.22 21.24
C THR A 95 -3.96 0.09 20.58
N ASN A 96 -3.54 0.05 19.32
CA ASN A 96 -3.15 1.22 18.52
C ASN A 96 -4.26 1.68 17.56
N GLY A 97 -5.51 1.27 17.80
CA GLY A 97 -6.61 1.46 16.87
C GLY A 97 -6.70 0.34 15.82
N MET A 98 -7.83 0.27 15.12
CA MET A 98 -8.04 -0.75 14.09
C MET A 98 -7.59 -0.24 12.71
N PRO A 99 -6.96 -1.10 11.89
CA PRO A 99 -6.71 -0.81 10.48
C PRO A 99 -7.99 -0.44 9.74
N ILE A 100 -7.87 0.43 8.73
CA ILE A 100 -8.99 0.86 7.90
C ILE A 100 -8.74 0.47 6.46
N GLY A 101 -9.76 -0.07 5.83
CA GLY A 101 -9.80 -0.37 4.41
C GLY A 101 -10.69 0.59 3.67
N VAL A 102 -10.21 1.05 2.51
CA VAL A 102 -11.02 1.66 1.46
C VAL A 102 -11.03 0.69 0.30
N GLU A 103 -12.20 0.20 -0.06
CA GLU A 103 -12.41 -0.65 -1.23
C GLU A 103 -13.15 0.13 -2.31
N ILE A 104 -12.55 0.20 -3.49
CA ILE A 104 -13.10 0.91 -4.65
C ILE A 104 -13.42 -0.15 -5.71
N LYS A 105 -14.70 -0.41 -5.94
CA LYS A 105 -15.15 -1.27 -7.05
C LYS A 105 -15.26 -0.41 -8.30
N PHE A 106 -14.47 -0.75 -9.31
CA PHE A 106 -14.38 -0.01 -10.55
C PHE A 106 -14.80 -0.89 -11.72
N LYS A 107 -15.66 -0.37 -12.59
CA LYS A 107 -16.06 -1.00 -13.85
C LYS A 107 -15.41 -0.24 -15.00
N PRO A 108 -14.40 -0.83 -15.66
CA PRO A 108 -13.90 -0.27 -16.91
C PRO A 108 -14.99 -0.31 -17.99
N LYS A 109 -14.94 0.64 -18.92
CA LYS A 109 -15.81 0.67 -20.10
C LYS A 109 -15.44 -0.50 -21.01
N GLY A 110 -16.47 -1.12 -21.59
CA GLY A 110 -16.32 -2.31 -22.43
C GLY A 110 -16.48 -3.63 -21.68
N PRO A 111 -15.99 -4.75 -22.24
CA PRO A 111 -16.30 -6.09 -21.75
C PRO A 111 -15.48 -6.50 -20.51
N ALA A 112 -14.55 -5.66 -20.05
CA ALA A 112 -13.69 -5.98 -18.92
C ALA A 112 -14.51 -6.22 -17.64
N LYS A 113 -14.09 -7.20 -16.84
CA LYS A 113 -14.72 -7.50 -15.55
C LYS A 113 -14.47 -6.35 -14.56
N GLU A 114 -15.34 -6.27 -13.55
CA GLU A 114 -15.15 -5.36 -12.42
C GLU A 114 -13.83 -5.65 -11.72
N GLN A 115 -13.18 -4.58 -11.27
CA GLN A 115 -11.91 -4.63 -10.57
C GLN A 115 -12.08 -4.01 -9.19
N ILE A 116 -11.37 -4.55 -8.21
CA ILE A 116 -11.37 -4.03 -6.84
C ILE A 116 -10.00 -3.44 -6.55
N PHE A 117 -9.99 -2.18 -6.16
CA PHE A 117 -8.81 -1.47 -5.71
C PHE A 117 -8.88 -1.23 -4.21
N HIS A 118 -7.71 -1.19 -3.58
CA HIS A 118 -7.61 -1.14 -2.11
C HIS A 118 -6.66 -0.02 -1.67
N LEU A 119 -7.08 0.77 -0.69
CA LEU A 119 -6.19 1.58 0.15
C LEU A 119 -6.35 1.09 1.59
N ILE A 120 -5.25 0.75 2.24
CA ILE A 120 -5.25 0.18 3.59
C ILE A 120 -4.42 1.09 4.50
N PHE A 121 -5.06 1.65 5.50
CA PHE A 121 -4.47 2.54 6.49
C PHE A 121 -4.16 1.73 7.74
N LEU A 122 -2.87 1.59 8.02
CA LEU A 122 -2.34 0.95 9.22
C LEU A 122 -2.03 2.07 10.22
N PRO A 123 -2.75 2.14 11.36
CA PRO A 123 -2.47 3.15 12.36
C PRO A 123 -1.07 2.92 12.95
N SER A 124 -0.42 4.00 13.36
CA SER A 124 0.94 3.95 13.89
C SER A 124 0.97 3.17 15.21
N ILE A 125 2.06 2.41 15.43
CA ILE A 125 2.31 1.78 16.73
C ILE A 125 2.84 2.87 17.67
N VAL A 126 2.02 3.27 18.64
CA VAL A 126 2.42 4.27 19.63
C VAL A 126 3.27 3.57 20.69
N SER A 127 4.45 4.11 21.02
CA SER A 127 5.15 3.69 22.25
C SER A 127 4.24 4.00 23.43
N ARG A 128 4.19 3.13 24.45
CA ARG A 128 3.24 3.25 25.58
C ARG A 128 3.30 4.60 26.31
N ASP A 129 4.35 5.37 26.09
CA ASP A 129 4.64 6.66 26.71
C ASP A 129 3.85 7.85 26.11
N PHE A 130 3.11 7.65 25.01
CA PHE A 130 2.35 8.71 24.33
C PHE A 130 0.88 8.34 24.08
N ALA A 131 0.11 8.00 25.12
CA ALA A 131 -1.35 8.03 25.07
C ALA A 131 -1.88 9.22 25.89
N PRO A 132 -3.06 9.83 25.60
CA PRO A 132 -4.21 9.30 24.86
C PRO A 132 -4.88 10.28 23.86
N GLU A 133 -5.89 9.82 23.09
CA GLU A 133 -7.19 10.51 22.82
C GLU A 133 -7.88 9.91 21.59
N ASN A 134 -9.03 9.24 21.78
CA ASN A 134 -10.21 9.04 20.89
C ASN A 134 -10.12 8.89 19.35
N SER A 135 -8.95 8.90 18.71
CA SER A 135 -8.77 8.80 17.27
C SER A 135 -7.52 7.94 16.94
N PRO A 136 -7.65 6.91 16.10
CA PRO A 136 -6.56 5.98 15.80
C PRO A 136 -5.51 6.55 14.83
N PHE A 137 -5.68 7.77 14.30
CA PHE A 137 -4.76 8.40 13.35
C PHE A 137 -4.10 9.66 13.92
N ASN A 138 -3.86 9.72 15.23
CA ASN A 138 -3.18 10.86 15.87
C ASN A 138 -1.65 10.82 15.72
N HIS A 139 -1.12 9.73 15.15
CA HIS A 139 0.29 9.51 14.86
C HIS A 139 0.44 9.18 13.37
N TYR A 140 1.66 9.16 12.83
CA TYR A 140 1.94 8.95 11.42
C TYR A 140 1.54 7.54 10.93
N PRO A 141 0.39 7.33 10.25
CA PRO A 141 0.04 6.01 9.76
C PRO A 141 0.85 5.63 8.52
N VAL A 142 0.86 4.33 8.26
CA VAL A 142 1.38 3.75 7.03
C VAL A 142 0.20 3.38 6.13
N ILE A 143 0.33 3.66 4.83
CA ILE A 143 -0.72 3.36 3.86
C ILE A 143 -0.19 2.39 2.81
N LEU A 144 -0.98 1.34 2.54
CA LEU A 144 -0.74 0.37 1.49
C LEU A 144 -1.78 0.59 0.38
N ILE A 145 -1.32 0.93 -0.82
CA ILE A 145 -2.21 1.23 -1.95
C ILE A 145 -2.01 0.22 -3.07
N LYS A 146 -3.11 -0.43 -3.47
CA LYS A 146 -3.23 -1.26 -4.67
C LYS A 146 -4.34 -0.68 -5.55
N ALA A 147 -3.96 0.30 -6.35
CA ALA A 147 -4.80 0.96 -7.34
C ALA A 147 -3.90 1.47 -8.49
N PRO A 148 -4.43 1.70 -9.70
CA PRO A 148 -3.65 2.36 -10.74
C PRO A 148 -3.37 3.82 -10.34
N GLN A 149 -2.25 4.36 -10.80
CA GLN A 149 -1.64 5.57 -10.21
C GLN A 149 -2.58 6.77 -10.18
N ARG A 150 -3.38 6.99 -11.24
CA ARG A 150 -4.34 8.10 -11.28
C ARG A 150 -5.42 8.00 -10.21
N LEU A 151 -6.01 6.82 -10.02
CA LEU A 151 -7.04 6.62 -8.98
C LEU A 151 -6.43 6.76 -7.59
N ALA A 152 -5.21 6.25 -7.40
CA ALA A 152 -4.47 6.44 -6.16
C ALA A 152 -4.27 7.94 -5.87
N ASN A 153 -3.82 8.73 -6.85
CA ASN A 153 -3.61 10.17 -6.70
C ASN A 153 -4.89 10.92 -6.35
N ILE A 154 -6.00 10.64 -7.05
CA ILE A 154 -7.31 11.27 -6.76
C ILE A 154 -7.79 10.93 -5.35
N ALA A 155 -7.68 9.67 -4.94
CA ALA A 155 -8.07 9.27 -3.59
C ALA A 155 -7.17 9.93 -2.54
N ILE A 156 -5.85 9.98 -2.77
CA ILE A 156 -4.89 10.67 -1.91
C ILE A 156 -5.27 12.14 -1.76
N GLU A 157 -5.51 12.85 -2.85
CA GLU A 157 -5.88 14.28 -2.86
C GLU A 157 -7.13 14.54 -2.00
N TRP A 158 -8.13 13.66 -2.10
CA TRP A 158 -9.31 13.76 -1.25
C TRP A 158 -8.96 13.60 0.23
N PHE A 159 -8.15 12.61 0.61
CA PHE A 159 -7.73 12.42 2.00
C PHE A 159 -6.93 13.62 2.52
N GLU A 160 -5.96 14.11 1.75
CA GLU A 160 -5.15 15.28 2.11
C GLU A 160 -6.02 16.51 2.35
N THR A 161 -6.98 16.76 1.45
CA THR A 161 -7.90 17.91 1.55
C THR A 161 -8.89 17.74 2.70
N ARG A 162 -9.45 16.54 2.87
CA ARG A 162 -10.54 16.29 3.83
C ARG A 162 -10.08 16.27 5.28
N PHE A 163 -8.85 15.79 5.52
CA PHE A 163 -8.31 15.55 6.85
C PHE A 163 -7.04 16.34 7.15
N ASP A 164 -6.74 17.37 6.35
CA ASP A 164 -5.56 18.23 6.50
C ASP A 164 -4.29 17.42 6.76
N CYS A 165 -4.04 16.45 5.87
CA CYS A 165 -2.93 15.52 6.00
C CYS A 165 -2.04 15.54 4.77
N ARG A 166 -0.88 14.89 4.87
CA ARG A 166 0.08 14.71 3.76
C ARG A 166 0.39 13.25 3.58
N ILE A 167 0.20 12.74 2.36
CA ILE A 167 0.45 11.36 1.97
C ILE A 167 1.51 11.35 0.89
N CYS A 168 2.67 10.76 1.21
CA CYS A 168 3.81 10.72 0.30
C CYS A 168 4.24 9.29 0.06
N ARG A 169 4.61 8.97 -1.18
CA ARG A 169 5.17 7.65 -1.51
C ARG A 169 6.42 7.41 -0.67
N TYR A 170 6.44 6.30 0.05
CA TYR A 170 7.56 5.94 0.91
C TYR A 170 8.44 4.94 0.17
N ARG A 171 9.68 5.36 -0.07
CA ARG A 171 10.73 4.51 -0.63
C ARG A 171 11.62 4.07 0.52
N LEU A 172 11.71 2.77 0.71
CA LEU A 172 12.67 2.23 1.67
C LEU A 172 14.07 2.37 1.09
N GLU A 173 14.98 2.90 1.89
CA GLU A 173 16.40 2.86 1.58
C GLU A 173 16.91 1.41 1.55
N SER A 174 17.92 1.15 0.70
CA SER A 174 18.61 -0.15 0.61
C SER A 174 19.14 -0.63 1.96
N SER A 175 19.59 0.31 2.79
CA SER A 175 20.11 0.07 4.14
C SER A 175 19.12 -0.71 5.02
N HIS A 176 17.82 -0.52 4.80
CA HIS A 176 16.76 -1.20 5.56
C HIS A 176 16.40 -2.59 5.01
N LEU A 177 16.86 -2.96 3.81
CA LEU A 177 16.54 -4.26 3.21
C LEU A 177 17.08 -5.42 4.05
N LYS A 178 18.26 -5.27 4.66
CA LYS A 178 18.84 -6.30 5.53
C LYS A 178 17.89 -6.65 6.68
N LYS A 179 17.47 -5.64 7.45
CA LYS A 179 16.52 -5.82 8.56
C LYS A 179 15.22 -6.45 8.11
N PHE A 180 14.71 -6.05 6.95
CA PHE A 180 13.48 -6.63 6.41
C PHE A 180 13.65 -8.12 6.07
N VAL A 181 14.75 -8.49 5.41
CA VAL A 181 15.06 -9.90 5.10
C VAL A 181 15.24 -10.71 6.39
N GLU A 182 15.90 -10.15 7.41
CA GLU A 182 16.06 -10.78 8.73
C GLU A 182 14.73 -11.00 9.45
N GLU A 183 13.86 -9.99 9.49
CA GLU A 183 12.52 -10.12 10.07
C GLU A 183 11.65 -11.13 9.30
N LEU A 184 11.71 -11.11 7.97
CA LEU A 184 10.98 -12.05 7.12
C LEU A 184 11.48 -13.49 7.31
N ALA A 185 12.80 -13.66 7.41
CA ALA A 185 13.45 -14.91 7.81
C ALA A 185 12.91 -15.37 9.16
N ASN A 186 13.01 -14.54 10.21
CA ASN A 186 12.49 -14.85 11.55
C ASN A 186 11.05 -15.34 11.52
N ILE A 187 10.16 -14.57 10.87
CA ILE A 187 8.74 -14.94 10.71
C ILE A 187 8.60 -16.30 10.01
N SER A 188 9.38 -16.55 8.96
CA SER A 188 9.35 -17.81 8.19
C SER A 188 9.83 -19.02 8.98
N PHE A 189 10.61 -18.80 10.05
CA PHE A 189 11.19 -19.85 10.89
C PHE A 189 10.39 -20.10 12.16
N THR A 190 9.76 -19.07 12.71
CA THR A 190 9.07 -19.15 14.01
C THR A 190 7.57 -19.36 13.89
N CYS A 191 7.00 -19.21 12.69
CA CYS A 191 5.57 -19.39 12.47
C CYS A 191 5.30 -20.63 11.62
N ASP A 192 4.76 -21.67 12.26
CA ASP A 192 4.44 -22.96 11.63
C ASP A 192 3.43 -22.84 10.49
N ASP A 193 2.60 -21.79 10.51
CA ASP A 193 1.60 -21.49 9.47
C ASP A 193 2.13 -20.64 8.31
N PHE A 194 3.44 -20.35 8.26
CA PHE A 194 4.02 -19.57 7.17
C PHE A 194 4.10 -20.39 5.86
N ILE A 195 3.04 -20.33 5.06
CA ILE A 195 3.00 -20.95 3.74
C ILE A 195 3.50 -19.95 2.69
N GLN A 196 4.82 -19.91 2.48
CA GLN A 196 5.37 -19.19 1.34
C GLN A 196 5.26 -20.04 0.07
N THR A 197 4.28 -19.70 -0.78
CA THR A 197 4.05 -20.39 -2.05
C THR A 197 4.98 -19.93 -3.18
N LYS A 198 5.70 -18.81 -3.01
CA LYS A 198 6.56 -18.21 -4.04
C LYS A 198 7.92 -17.79 -3.49
N PRO A 199 9.01 -17.94 -4.28
CA PRO A 199 10.34 -17.49 -3.87
C PRO A 199 10.36 -15.98 -3.60
N PHE A 200 11.22 -15.56 -2.70
CA PHE A 200 11.49 -14.15 -2.45
C PHE A 200 12.18 -13.56 -3.68
N GLU A 201 11.60 -12.52 -4.28
CA GLU A 201 12.14 -11.85 -5.48
C GLU A 201 12.59 -10.43 -5.11
N LEU A 202 13.90 -10.19 -5.13
CA LEU A 202 14.48 -8.85 -5.11
C LEU A 202 14.68 -8.40 -6.55
N THR A 203 14.09 -7.26 -6.90
CA THR A 203 14.33 -6.61 -8.19
C THR A 203 15.17 -5.37 -7.99
N PHE A 204 16.33 -5.33 -8.63
CA PHE A 204 17.21 -4.18 -8.71
C PHE A 204 16.99 -3.49 -10.06
N THR A 205 17.00 -2.18 -10.03
CA THR A 205 17.06 -1.34 -11.22
C THR A 205 18.31 -0.50 -11.08
N ILE A 206 19.16 -0.48 -12.11
CA ILE A 206 20.35 0.35 -12.11
C ILE A 206 19.97 1.62 -12.88
N PRO A 207 19.98 2.81 -12.24
CA PRO A 207 19.81 4.06 -12.97
C PRO A 207 20.87 4.16 -14.08
N ASP A 208 20.52 4.76 -15.20
CA ASP A 208 21.46 5.14 -16.27
C ASP A 208 22.05 3.98 -17.12
N ILE A 209 21.59 2.74 -16.93
CA ILE A 209 21.89 1.62 -17.84
C ILE A 209 20.60 1.21 -18.53
N SER A 210 20.36 1.76 -19.73
CA SER A 210 19.15 1.48 -20.53
C SER A 210 19.06 0.01 -21.01
N GLU A 211 20.21 -0.64 -21.16
CA GLU A 211 20.34 -2.02 -21.64
C GLU A 211 19.87 -3.05 -20.60
N ILE A 212 20.08 -2.76 -19.31
CA ILE A 212 19.69 -3.63 -18.21
C ILE A 212 18.53 -2.98 -17.45
N LYS A 213 17.32 -3.20 -17.95
CA LYS A 213 16.10 -2.64 -17.33
C LYS A 213 15.95 -3.07 -15.87
N ASN A 214 16.18 -4.34 -15.55
CA ASN A 214 16.05 -4.88 -14.20
C ASN A 214 16.93 -6.13 -14.01
N ILE A 215 17.52 -6.27 -12.82
CA ILE A 215 18.16 -7.50 -12.34
C ILE A 215 17.25 -8.12 -11.29
N LYS A 216 16.95 -9.41 -11.40
CA LYS A 216 16.09 -10.12 -10.46
C LYS A 216 16.88 -11.21 -9.73
N LEU A 217 16.99 -11.07 -8.42
CA LEU A 217 17.50 -12.12 -7.54
C LEU A 217 16.30 -12.85 -6.94
N ARG A 218 16.26 -14.18 -7.13
CA ARG A 218 15.22 -15.05 -6.57
C ARG A 218 15.86 -16.01 -5.58
N ILE A 219 15.34 -16.03 -4.37
CA ILE A 219 15.81 -16.94 -3.31
C ILE A 219 14.62 -17.77 -2.84
N SER A 220 14.77 -19.09 -2.87
CA SER A 220 13.74 -19.98 -2.34
C SER A 220 13.74 -19.93 -0.81
N LEU A 221 12.60 -20.22 -0.19
CA LEU A 221 12.55 -20.27 1.27
C LEU A 221 13.52 -21.32 1.84
N VAL A 222 13.68 -22.45 1.14
CA VAL A 222 14.62 -23.53 1.51
C VAL A 222 16.06 -23.00 1.56
N ASP A 223 16.47 -22.19 0.59
CA ASP A 223 17.81 -21.61 0.56
C ASP A 223 17.98 -20.55 1.67
N ILE A 224 16.94 -19.75 1.96
CA ILE A 224 16.94 -18.85 3.12
C ILE A 224 17.09 -19.66 4.42
N LYS A 225 16.41 -20.82 4.56
CA LYS A 225 16.55 -21.73 5.70
C LYS A 225 17.99 -22.20 5.89
N ARG A 226 18.64 -22.60 4.81
CA ARG A 226 20.02 -23.06 4.82
C ARG A 226 21.01 -21.95 5.15
N LEU A 227 20.74 -20.73 4.70
CA LEU A 227 21.58 -19.56 4.98
C LEU A 227 21.44 -19.07 6.43
N TYR A 228 20.25 -19.21 7.01
CA TYR A 228 19.96 -18.74 8.37
C TYR A 228 20.41 -19.73 9.46
N ASN A 229 20.37 -21.03 9.19
CA ASN A 229 20.81 -22.08 10.12
C ASN A 229 22.34 -22.31 10.11
N ARG A 230 23.13 -21.38 9.57
CA ARG A 230 24.60 -21.38 9.63
C ARG A 230 25.06 -20.29 10.57
#